data_AF-A0A9P7R6I3-F1
#
_entry.id   AF-A0A9P7R6I3-F1
#
_cell.length_a   1.000
_cell.length_b   1.000
_cell.length_c   1.000
_cell.angle_alpha   90.00
_cell.angle_beta   90.00
_cell.angle_gamma   90.00
#
_symmetry.space_group_name_H-M   'P 1'
#
loop_
_entity.id
_entity.type
_entity.pdbx_description
1 polymer ?
#
loop_
_entity_poly.entity_id
_entity_poly.type
_entity_poly.pdbx_seq_one_letter_code
_entity_poly.pdbx_strand_id
1 'polypeptide(L)'
;MAPPQDAERVQLPETWNPESISFPLRRDLPSIPGAPKGAAWVWGAEDNVGRLNLLTPTRVLAASKAIKSGEVIPVNLPLDVPGQPAFNREPFVHHLKTLIPGLCYDDNYYMNTQSGTQWDGFRHFAHLPSGTFYNNTKGQDIEGPASNLKCSIHHWAERGIAGRGVLLDFCSYAHAKGLKFDPYDTCSIFYQDLLECGRAQGIDIRPKAQGGDIEIGDILFIRSGWVEAYHSKNPAERAHLGLRGHKEIKFGGLAQEESIIDWLHDCYFAAVAGDSPTFEAWPTKAEYHLHEYILSLWGMPLGEMLNLETLARRCRETNQWTFFFTSAPANCPLLEPHEMRIEGRTFIVSGGASGLGQACVEHIVEKGGHVAVLDISQDAGAVLVDKLGSQTRFFLCDVTSTETVTEAVNGAAQWSASTKMPLGGVVAAAGVGGPATILDKHGAPFDLNLVDWVLNVNLRGTIDLVRQSVAQLAKVEPVEPDGERGIVIMVASSAAFDGQKGQVSYAASKGAITAMTLPMTRDLARFGIRVATIAPSLFESAMTSRMSGKVRTSLESAMEFPKRAGQPDEFAAVAVHLIENIMLNGTVIRLDGGMRMPSKM
;
A
#
# COMPACT_ATOMS: atom_id res chain seq x y z
N MET A 1 -13.68 40.82 -47.81
CA MET A 1 -13.51 39.45 -48.35
C MET A 1 -12.28 39.46 -49.23
N ALA A 2 -11.26 38.63 -49.11
CA ALA A 2 -10.65 37.85 -48.04
C ALA A 2 -9.22 37.62 -48.56
N PRO A 3 -8.15 37.65 -47.76
CA PRO A 3 -6.85 37.17 -48.22
C PRO A 3 -6.80 35.64 -48.08
N PRO A 4 -6.11 34.93 -48.98
CA PRO A 4 -5.91 33.49 -48.89
C PRO A 4 -4.63 33.17 -48.11
N GLN A 5 -4.66 32.07 -47.38
CA GLN A 5 -3.75 30.92 -47.49
C GLN A 5 -3.71 30.17 -46.16
N ASP A 6 -4.17 28.93 -46.24
CA ASP A 6 -3.91 27.88 -45.26
C ASP A 6 -2.41 27.87 -44.91
N ALA A 7 -2.09 28.29 -43.69
CA ALA A 7 -0.87 27.84 -43.06
C ALA A 7 -1.06 26.34 -42.81
N GLU A 8 -0.31 25.53 -43.55
CA GLU A 8 -0.17 24.09 -43.34
C GLU A 8 -0.11 23.83 -41.83
N ARG A 9 -1.15 23.20 -41.28
CA ARG A 9 -1.06 22.57 -39.96
C ARG A 9 -0.04 21.47 -40.12
N VAL A 10 1.18 21.73 -39.68
CA VAL A 10 2.27 20.76 -39.62
C VAL A 10 1.71 19.53 -38.91
N GLN A 11 1.48 18.47 -39.68
CA GLN A 11 1.11 17.16 -39.15
C GLN A 11 2.40 16.63 -38.52
N LEU A 12 2.57 16.89 -37.22
CA LEU A 12 3.75 16.45 -36.49
C LEU A 12 3.82 14.91 -36.55
N PRO A 13 5.03 14.33 -36.67
CA PRO A 13 5.20 12.88 -36.69
C PRO A 13 4.58 12.23 -35.46
N GLU A 14 4.19 10.94 -35.55
CA GLU A 14 3.64 10.16 -34.43
C GLU A 14 4.53 10.22 -33.17
N THR A 15 5.82 10.50 -33.34
CA THR A 15 6.80 10.70 -32.26
C THR A 15 7.79 11.82 -32.59
N TRP A 16 8.12 12.69 -31.63
CA TRP A 16 9.15 13.72 -31.80
C TRP A 16 10.57 13.14 -31.73
N ASN A 17 11.50 13.74 -32.47
CA ASN A 17 12.92 13.38 -32.40
C ASN A 17 13.56 14.00 -31.14
N PRO A 18 14.04 13.20 -30.18
CA PRO A 18 14.67 13.75 -28.97
C PRO A 18 15.91 14.60 -29.25
N GLU A 19 16.65 14.32 -30.33
CA GLU A 19 17.84 15.09 -30.73
C GLU A 19 17.51 16.43 -31.43
N SER A 20 16.22 16.78 -31.59
CA SER A 20 15.84 18.06 -32.18
C SER A 20 16.39 19.23 -31.36
N ILE A 21 16.90 20.25 -32.06
CA ILE A 21 17.40 21.49 -31.46
C ILE A 21 16.30 22.55 -31.30
N SER A 22 15.06 22.22 -31.67
CA SER A 22 13.90 23.10 -31.59
C SER A 22 12.64 22.29 -31.36
N PHE A 23 11.74 22.82 -30.54
CA PHE A 23 10.45 22.25 -30.20
C PHE A 23 9.42 23.39 -30.11
N PRO A 24 8.11 23.12 -30.33
CA PRO A 24 7.09 24.17 -30.31
C PRO A 24 6.96 24.80 -28.93
N LEU A 25 6.54 26.06 -28.88
CA LEU A 25 6.20 26.70 -27.60
C LEU A 25 4.94 26.06 -27.02
N ARG A 26 4.67 26.23 -25.73
CA ARG A 26 3.50 25.67 -25.05
C ARG A 26 2.19 26.05 -25.75
N ARG A 27 2.08 27.32 -26.16
CA ARG A 27 0.93 27.86 -26.89
C ARG A 27 0.73 27.23 -28.27
N ASP A 28 1.79 26.65 -28.83
CA ASP A 28 1.86 26.06 -30.17
C ASP A 28 1.88 24.52 -30.10
N LEU A 29 1.65 23.92 -28.93
CA LEU A 29 1.55 22.48 -28.77
C LEU A 29 0.38 21.90 -29.60
N PRO A 30 0.58 20.76 -30.27
CA PRO A 30 -0.51 20.11 -31.00
C PRO A 30 -1.57 19.56 -30.04
N SER A 31 -2.81 19.51 -30.50
CA SER A 31 -3.85 18.74 -29.80
C SER A 31 -3.63 17.25 -30.03
N ILE A 32 -3.44 16.49 -28.95
CA ILE A 32 -3.27 15.04 -29.00
C ILE A 32 -4.64 14.37 -28.70
N PRO A 33 -5.19 13.52 -29.59
CA PRO A 33 -6.45 12.85 -29.34
C PRO A 33 -6.47 12.07 -28.02
N GLY A 34 -7.48 12.32 -27.18
CA GLY A 34 -7.63 11.66 -25.87
C GLY A 34 -6.75 12.22 -24.75
N ALA A 35 -5.82 13.12 -25.04
CA ALA A 35 -5.00 13.79 -24.05
C ALA A 35 -5.68 15.06 -23.51
N PRO A 36 -5.43 15.45 -22.25
CA PRO A 36 -5.82 16.76 -21.74
C PRO A 36 -5.17 17.90 -22.54
N LYS A 37 -5.82 19.06 -22.54
CA LYS A 37 -5.30 20.26 -23.20
C LYS A 37 -3.93 20.63 -22.61
N GLY A 38 -2.94 20.87 -23.48
CA GLY A 38 -1.58 21.25 -23.07
C GLY A 38 -0.66 20.07 -22.73
N ALA A 39 -1.12 18.83 -22.95
CA ALA A 39 -0.28 17.64 -22.85
C ALA A 39 0.81 17.61 -23.95
N ALA A 40 2.02 17.21 -23.56
CA ALA A 40 3.17 17.01 -24.44
C ALA A 40 3.56 15.52 -24.49
N TRP A 41 2.58 14.64 -24.75
CA TRP A 41 2.76 13.19 -24.86
C TRP A 41 3.27 12.78 -26.24
N VAL A 42 4.51 13.19 -26.52
CA VAL A 42 5.06 13.24 -27.89
C VAL A 42 6.12 12.17 -28.17
N TRP A 43 6.45 11.34 -27.18
CA TRP A 43 7.53 10.36 -27.25
C TRP A 43 7.09 8.96 -27.69
N GLY A 44 5.80 8.78 -27.97
CA GLY A 44 5.18 7.51 -28.36
C GLY A 44 4.26 6.94 -27.28
N ALA A 45 3.32 6.09 -27.68
CA ALA A 45 2.28 5.54 -26.79
C ALA A 45 2.82 4.64 -25.67
N GLU A 46 3.98 4.02 -25.89
CA GLU A 46 4.66 3.13 -24.93
C GLU A 46 5.74 3.86 -24.11
N ASP A 47 5.86 5.18 -24.24
CA ASP A 47 6.86 5.94 -23.49
C ASP A 47 6.52 6.01 -21.99
N ASN A 48 7.52 5.73 -21.16
CA ASN A 48 7.45 5.72 -19.71
C ASN A 48 8.49 6.64 -19.04
N VAL A 49 9.29 7.36 -19.82
CA VAL A 49 10.42 8.17 -19.34
C VAL A 49 10.27 9.66 -19.66
N GLY A 50 9.30 10.05 -20.49
CA GLY A 50 8.89 11.44 -20.69
C GLY A 50 10.04 12.34 -21.15
N ARG A 51 10.20 13.51 -20.53
CA ARG A 51 11.26 14.47 -20.84
C ARG A 51 12.67 13.98 -20.53
N LEU A 52 12.85 12.85 -19.83
CA LEU A 52 14.17 12.20 -19.78
C LEU A 52 14.64 11.79 -21.19
N ASN A 53 13.74 11.65 -22.18
CA ASN A 53 14.10 11.50 -23.59
C ASN A 53 15.02 12.61 -24.10
N LEU A 54 14.94 13.81 -23.54
CA LEU A 54 15.82 14.93 -23.88
C LEU A 54 17.26 14.74 -23.40
N LEU A 55 17.53 13.83 -22.46
CA LEU A 55 18.88 13.45 -22.03
C LEU A 55 19.48 12.46 -23.04
N THR A 56 19.76 12.96 -24.24
CA THR A 56 20.33 12.19 -25.33
C THR A 56 21.84 12.00 -25.15
N PRO A 57 22.47 10.95 -25.72
CA PRO A 57 23.92 10.76 -25.65
C PRO A 57 24.71 12.01 -26.08
N THR A 58 24.21 12.74 -27.09
CA THR A 58 24.81 13.99 -27.58
C THR A 58 24.82 15.07 -26.49
N ARG A 59 23.69 15.29 -25.81
CA ARG A 59 23.57 16.31 -24.75
C ARG A 59 24.29 15.90 -23.47
N VAL A 60 24.25 14.61 -23.10
CA VAL A 60 25.02 14.10 -21.95
C VAL A 60 26.51 14.28 -22.18
N LEU A 61 27.00 13.98 -23.39
CA LEU A 61 28.40 14.23 -23.75
C LEU A 61 28.74 15.72 -23.74
N ALA A 62 27.84 16.60 -24.20
CA ALA A 62 28.04 18.04 -24.12
C ALA A 62 28.09 18.53 -22.66
N ALA A 63 27.18 18.04 -21.81
CA ALA A 63 27.13 18.34 -20.38
C ALA A 63 28.40 17.90 -19.65
N SER A 64 29.02 16.79 -20.07
CA SER A 64 30.28 16.30 -19.47
C SER A 64 31.41 17.36 -19.49
N LYS A 65 31.35 18.32 -20.42
CA LYS A 65 32.30 19.45 -20.48
C LYS A 65 32.21 20.39 -19.28
N ALA A 66 31.11 20.37 -18.51
CA ALA A 66 31.00 21.11 -17.26
C ALA A 66 31.89 20.53 -16.14
N ILE A 67 32.36 19.28 -16.27
CA ILE A 67 33.28 18.66 -15.32
C ILE A 67 34.68 19.28 -15.53
N LYS A 68 35.03 20.26 -14.69
CA LYS A 68 36.34 20.93 -14.72
C LYS A 68 37.24 20.58 -13.55
N SER A 69 36.68 20.55 -12.33
CA SER A 69 37.43 20.32 -11.09
C SER A 69 37.47 18.85 -10.66
N GLY A 70 36.50 18.04 -11.10
CA GLY A 70 36.28 16.69 -10.58
C GLY A 70 35.65 16.66 -9.18
N GLU A 71 35.26 17.82 -8.64
CA GLU A 71 34.58 17.93 -7.35
C GLU A 71 33.17 17.34 -7.43
N VAL A 72 32.78 16.57 -6.41
CA VAL A 72 31.47 15.92 -6.32
C VAL A 72 30.75 16.46 -5.10
N ILE A 73 29.53 16.95 -5.30
CA ILE A 73 28.67 17.50 -4.24
C ILE A 73 27.40 16.65 -4.15
N PRO A 74 27.22 15.88 -3.06
CA PRO A 74 25.96 15.20 -2.80
C PRO A 74 24.84 16.20 -2.58
N VAL A 75 23.68 15.94 -3.17
CA VAL A 75 22.48 16.79 -3.05
C VAL A 75 21.32 16.08 -2.34
N ASN A 76 21.61 15.00 -1.61
CA ASN A 76 20.63 14.29 -0.79
C ASN A 76 20.75 14.66 0.69
N LEU A 77 19.60 14.73 1.35
CA LEU A 77 19.49 14.77 2.80
C LEU A 77 19.74 13.36 3.38
N PRO A 78 20.10 13.27 4.67
CA PRO A 78 19.97 12.02 5.43
C PRO A 78 18.54 11.46 5.33
N LEU A 79 18.39 10.13 5.31
CA LEU A 79 17.07 9.49 5.14
C LEU A 79 16.09 9.76 6.29
N ASP A 80 16.61 10.08 7.48
CA ASP A 80 15.85 10.50 8.66
C ASP A 80 15.54 12.01 8.67
N VAL A 81 15.74 12.72 7.56
CA VAL A 81 15.46 14.13 7.40
C VAL A 81 14.44 14.36 6.27
N PRO A 82 13.32 15.05 6.55
CA PRO A 82 12.85 15.54 7.86
C PRO A 82 12.53 14.41 8.85
N GLY A 83 12.85 14.64 10.13
CA GLY A 83 12.55 13.67 11.19
C GLY A 83 11.05 13.50 11.44
N GLN A 84 10.26 14.51 11.09
CA GLN A 84 8.80 14.45 11.00
C GLN A 84 8.38 14.96 9.62
N PRO A 85 8.11 14.05 8.67
CA PRO A 85 7.64 14.42 7.35
C PRO A 85 6.30 15.15 7.38
N ALA A 86 6.13 16.03 6.40
CA ALA A 86 4.89 16.75 6.11
C ALA A 86 3.81 15.82 5.52
N PHE A 87 2.59 16.34 5.36
CA PHE A 87 1.48 15.65 4.68
C PHE A 87 1.07 14.30 5.29
N ASN A 88 1.28 14.15 6.61
CA ASN A 88 0.99 12.90 7.33
C ASN A 88 1.74 11.69 6.76
N ARG A 89 2.93 11.90 6.17
CA ARG A 89 3.80 10.83 5.68
C ARG A 89 4.57 10.18 6.83
N GLU A 90 4.89 8.91 6.67
CA GLU A 90 5.59 8.10 7.67
C GLU A 90 7.05 8.54 7.85
N PRO A 91 7.55 8.68 9.10
CA PRO A 91 8.96 8.92 9.33
C PRO A 91 9.81 7.70 8.91
N PHE A 92 11.07 7.95 8.57
CA PHE A 92 12.03 6.89 8.27
C PHE A 92 12.30 6.01 9.50
N VAL A 93 12.32 4.70 9.29
CA VAL A 93 12.66 3.71 10.33
C VAL A 93 13.83 2.87 9.87
N HIS A 94 14.88 2.82 10.69
CA HIS A 94 16.05 1.97 10.50
C HIS A 94 16.10 0.90 11.59
N HIS A 95 16.17 -0.36 11.16
CA HIS A 95 16.30 -1.51 12.04
C HIS A 95 17.58 -2.30 11.73
N LEU A 96 18.48 -2.38 12.71
CA LEU A 96 19.68 -3.23 12.64
C LEU A 96 19.31 -4.69 12.94
N LYS A 97 19.47 -5.56 11.94
CA LYS A 97 19.26 -7.00 12.06
C LYS A 97 20.59 -7.68 12.37
N THR A 98 20.75 -8.18 13.59
CA THR A 98 21.94 -8.96 13.96
C THR A 98 21.84 -10.35 13.35
N LEU A 99 22.78 -10.70 12.47
CA LEU A 99 22.90 -12.07 11.95
C LEU A 99 23.81 -12.92 12.86
N ILE A 100 24.95 -12.34 13.27
CA ILE A 100 25.89 -12.96 14.21
C ILE A 100 26.39 -11.88 15.18
N PRO A 101 26.07 -11.97 16.49
CA PRO A 101 26.48 -10.96 17.46
C PRO A 101 27.99 -10.73 17.46
N GLY A 102 28.39 -9.46 17.34
CA GLY A 102 29.79 -9.04 17.29
C GLY A 102 30.49 -9.27 15.94
N LEU A 103 29.83 -9.86 14.94
CA LEU A 103 30.47 -10.26 13.68
C LEU A 103 29.71 -9.82 12.43
N CYS A 104 28.36 -9.85 12.44
CA CYS A 104 27.58 -9.66 11.23
C CYS A 104 26.19 -9.05 11.53
N TYR A 105 25.89 -7.96 10.83
CA TYR A 105 24.64 -7.20 10.95
C TYR A 105 24.17 -6.79 9.54
N ASP A 106 22.88 -6.86 9.31
CA ASP A 106 22.19 -6.28 8.14
C ASP A 106 21.37 -5.06 8.57
N ASP A 107 21.00 -4.22 7.61
CA ASP A 107 20.14 -3.07 7.80
C ASP A 107 18.79 -3.28 7.10
N ASN A 108 17.69 -3.00 7.80
CA ASN A 108 16.35 -2.89 7.22
C ASN A 108 15.88 -1.44 7.27
N TYR A 109 15.36 -0.95 6.15
CA TYR A 109 14.75 0.38 6.04
C TYR A 109 13.26 0.25 5.76
N TYR A 110 12.45 1.01 6.50
CA TYR A 110 11.06 1.29 6.17
C TYR A 110 10.94 2.78 5.92
N MET A 111 10.46 3.15 4.73
CA MET A 111 10.37 4.54 4.31
C MET A 111 9.22 4.77 3.34
N ASN A 112 8.55 5.90 3.51
CA ASN A 112 7.75 6.49 2.46
C ASN A 112 8.69 7.29 1.54
N THR A 113 8.73 6.96 0.25
CA THR A 113 9.72 7.52 -0.69
C THR A 113 9.51 9.01 -0.96
N GLN A 114 8.39 9.58 -0.51
CA GLN A 114 8.09 11.00 -0.58
C GLN A 114 8.41 11.74 0.76
N SER A 115 9.19 11.16 1.66
CA SER A 115 9.42 11.72 3.01
C SER A 115 10.75 12.43 3.19
N GLY A 116 11.54 12.60 2.13
CA GLY A 116 12.87 13.22 2.15
C GLY A 116 13.33 13.55 0.73
N THR A 117 14.64 13.61 0.46
CA THR A 117 15.11 13.85 -0.91
C THR A 117 14.58 12.79 -1.87
N GLN A 118 13.83 13.21 -2.88
CA GLN A 118 13.02 12.32 -3.70
C GLN A 118 12.97 12.74 -5.18
N TRP A 119 12.52 11.80 -6.01
CA TRP A 119 11.96 12.04 -7.33
C TRP A 119 10.51 11.55 -7.34
N ASP A 120 9.58 12.42 -7.73
CA ASP A 120 8.20 12.04 -7.96
C ASP A 120 8.04 11.43 -9.35
N GLY A 121 7.64 10.17 -9.38
CA GLY A 121 7.33 9.44 -10.61
C GLY A 121 6.03 9.95 -11.26
N PHE A 122 5.81 9.57 -12.52
CA PHE A 122 4.58 9.97 -13.24
C PHE A 122 3.28 9.38 -12.66
N ARG A 123 3.38 8.46 -11.71
CA ARG A 123 2.25 7.92 -10.93
C ARG A 123 1.90 8.74 -9.68
N HIS A 124 2.67 9.77 -9.36
CA HIS A 124 2.53 10.51 -8.10
C HIS A 124 1.32 11.46 -8.10
N PHE A 125 1.10 12.21 -9.18
CA PHE A 125 0.07 13.24 -9.24
C PHE A 125 -0.61 13.28 -10.61
N ALA A 126 -1.92 13.05 -10.65
CA ALA A 126 -2.72 13.07 -11.88
C ALA A 126 -3.09 14.50 -12.31
N HIS A 127 -3.42 14.69 -13.59
CA HIS A 127 -4.15 15.88 -14.04
C HIS A 127 -5.54 15.91 -13.41
N LEU A 128 -5.81 16.90 -12.56
CA LEU A 128 -6.97 16.94 -11.69
C LEU A 128 -8.30 16.88 -12.45
N PRO A 129 -8.53 17.68 -13.52
CA PRO A 129 -9.79 17.65 -14.26
C PRO A 129 -10.09 16.31 -14.94
N SER A 130 -9.07 15.51 -15.31
CA SER A 130 -9.28 14.27 -16.08
C SER A 130 -8.93 12.99 -15.32
N GLY A 131 -8.38 13.07 -14.11
CA GLY A 131 -7.90 11.91 -13.35
C GLY A 131 -6.90 11.06 -14.12
N THR A 132 -6.12 11.67 -15.03
CA THR A 132 -5.22 10.97 -15.94
C THR A 132 -3.78 11.36 -15.65
N PHE A 133 -2.92 10.35 -15.56
CA PHE A 133 -1.47 10.49 -15.41
C PHE A 133 -0.80 10.57 -16.78
N TYR A 134 0.54 10.67 -16.80
CA TYR A 134 1.31 10.75 -18.03
C TYR A 134 0.94 9.68 -19.06
N ASN A 135 0.89 10.08 -20.33
CA ASN A 135 0.68 9.21 -21.48
C ASN A 135 -0.59 8.35 -21.40
N ASN A 136 -1.70 8.96 -20.96
CA ASN A 136 -3.01 8.32 -20.77
C ASN A 136 -3.02 7.17 -19.74
N THR A 137 -2.11 7.20 -18.76
CA THR A 137 -2.13 6.25 -17.63
C THR A 137 -3.29 6.58 -16.69
N LYS A 138 -3.99 5.57 -16.18
CA LYS A 138 -5.18 5.70 -15.30
C LYS A 138 -4.90 5.09 -13.94
N GLY A 139 -5.74 5.40 -12.94
CA GLY A 139 -5.65 4.79 -11.61
C GLY A 139 -5.65 3.25 -11.65
N GLN A 140 -6.49 2.65 -12.50
CA GLN A 140 -6.53 1.19 -12.70
C GLN A 140 -5.23 0.57 -13.26
N ASP A 141 -4.36 1.37 -13.90
CA ASP A 141 -3.04 0.90 -14.37
C ASP A 141 -2.01 0.88 -13.24
N ILE A 142 -2.31 1.55 -12.12
CA ILE A 142 -1.42 1.75 -10.97
C ILE A 142 -1.82 0.80 -9.85
N GLU A 143 -3.12 0.69 -9.56
CA GLU A 143 -3.68 -0.14 -8.50
C GLU A 143 -4.80 -1.06 -9.00
N GLY A 144 -4.99 -2.17 -8.29
CA GLY A 144 -6.05 -3.14 -8.59
C GLY A 144 -5.68 -4.17 -9.66
N PRO A 145 -6.66 -4.98 -10.10
CA PRO A 145 -6.46 -6.13 -10.97
C PRO A 145 -5.79 -5.87 -12.32
N ALA A 146 -5.99 -4.67 -12.88
CA ALA A 146 -5.44 -4.26 -14.18
C ALA A 146 -4.11 -3.51 -14.04
N SER A 147 -3.57 -3.43 -12.82
CA SER A 147 -2.30 -2.74 -12.57
C SER A 147 -1.19 -3.37 -13.42
N ASN A 148 -0.35 -2.51 -13.96
CA ASN A 148 0.73 -2.89 -14.84
C ASN A 148 1.97 -2.06 -14.51
N LEU A 149 2.96 -2.03 -15.40
CA LEU A 149 4.24 -1.33 -15.19
C LEU A 149 4.31 0.06 -15.83
N LYS A 150 3.22 0.55 -16.43
CA LYS A 150 3.19 1.85 -17.11
C LYS A 150 3.47 3.00 -16.15
N CYS A 151 4.38 3.90 -16.48
CA CYS A 151 4.82 5.03 -15.65
C CYS A 151 5.47 4.65 -14.31
N SER A 152 5.82 3.38 -14.09
CA SER A 152 6.52 2.95 -12.86
C SER A 152 7.98 3.44 -12.85
N ILE A 153 8.51 3.73 -11.67
CA ILE A 153 9.79 4.43 -11.49
C ILE A 153 11.01 3.65 -12.00
N HIS A 154 10.93 2.32 -12.08
CA HIS A 154 12.01 1.47 -12.59
C HIS A 154 12.45 1.83 -14.02
N HIS A 155 11.53 2.28 -14.89
CA HIS A 155 11.86 2.75 -16.24
C HIS A 155 12.89 3.89 -16.22
N TRP A 156 12.86 4.72 -15.18
CA TRP A 156 13.84 5.79 -14.99
C TRP A 156 15.13 5.27 -14.37
N ALA A 157 15.04 4.33 -13.43
CA ALA A 157 16.21 3.73 -12.80
C ALA A 157 17.08 2.96 -13.80
N GLU A 158 16.48 2.26 -14.75
CA GLU A 158 17.18 1.53 -15.82
C GLU A 158 17.91 2.45 -16.81
N ARG A 159 17.42 3.68 -16.96
CA ARG A 159 18.01 4.70 -17.84
C ARG A 159 19.03 5.59 -17.13
N GLY A 160 18.75 5.96 -15.89
CA GLY A 160 19.43 7.02 -15.16
C GLY A 160 19.05 8.43 -15.63
N ILE A 161 19.40 9.41 -14.81
CA ILE A 161 19.26 10.84 -15.07
C ILE A 161 20.66 11.42 -15.08
N ALA A 162 21.16 11.81 -16.25
CA ALA A 162 22.47 12.46 -16.38
C ALA A 162 22.37 13.61 -17.38
N GLY A 163 22.92 14.77 -17.05
CA GLY A 163 22.77 15.96 -17.90
C GLY A 163 23.40 17.21 -17.33
N ARG A 164 23.10 18.34 -17.97
CA ARG A 164 23.56 19.66 -17.52
C ARG A 164 22.56 20.20 -16.48
N GLY A 165 23.02 20.39 -15.26
CA GLY A 165 22.25 21.05 -14.20
C GLY A 165 22.44 22.57 -14.25
N VAL A 166 21.39 23.31 -13.92
CA VAL A 166 21.41 24.77 -13.75
C VAL A 166 20.79 25.12 -12.40
N LEU A 167 21.53 25.82 -11.55
CA LEU A 167 21.04 26.25 -10.23
C LEU A 167 20.60 27.72 -10.26
N LEU A 168 19.38 27.99 -9.81
CA LEU A 168 18.92 29.33 -9.41
C LEU A 168 18.86 29.40 -7.88
N ASP A 169 19.75 30.18 -7.30
CA ASP A 169 19.89 30.39 -5.86
C ASP A 169 19.04 31.58 -5.39
N PHE A 170 17.73 31.37 -5.45
CA PHE A 170 16.74 32.37 -5.08
C PHE A 170 16.89 32.80 -3.62
N CYS A 171 17.19 31.89 -2.69
CA CYS A 171 17.37 32.22 -1.27
C CYS A 171 18.47 33.28 -1.06
N SER A 172 19.66 33.10 -1.66
CA SER A 172 20.73 34.10 -1.54
C SER A 172 20.37 35.41 -2.23
N TYR A 173 19.70 35.34 -3.38
CA TYR A 173 19.21 36.53 -4.08
C TYR A 173 18.22 37.32 -3.21
N ALA A 174 17.23 36.64 -2.64
CA ALA A 174 16.22 37.22 -1.76
C ALA A 174 16.86 37.89 -0.54
N HIS A 175 17.82 37.24 0.11
CA HIS A 175 18.59 37.83 1.22
C HIS A 175 19.34 39.08 0.79
N ALA A 176 20.06 39.05 -0.34
CA ALA A 176 20.83 40.18 -0.83
C ALA A 176 19.96 41.40 -1.22
N LYS A 177 18.70 41.15 -1.61
CA LYS A 177 17.73 42.20 -1.96
C LYS A 177 16.81 42.60 -0.80
N GLY A 178 16.92 41.94 0.35
CA GLY A 178 16.03 42.17 1.49
C GLY A 178 14.57 41.79 1.21
N LEU A 179 14.33 40.81 0.33
CA LEU A 179 13.01 40.27 0.07
C LEU A 179 12.56 39.45 1.29
N LYS A 180 11.28 39.59 1.67
CA LYS A 180 10.69 38.79 2.74
C LYS A 180 10.18 37.48 2.16
N PHE A 181 10.89 36.39 2.43
CA PHE A 181 10.51 35.04 2.03
C PHE A 181 10.70 34.09 3.21
N ASP A 182 9.61 33.43 3.64
CA ASP A 182 9.66 32.37 4.65
C ASP A 182 9.29 31.03 3.98
N PRO A 183 10.21 30.05 3.91
CA PRO A 183 9.93 28.74 3.33
C PRO A 183 8.81 27.96 4.03
N TYR A 184 8.40 28.33 5.24
CA TYR A 184 7.30 27.69 5.99
C TYR A 184 5.95 28.45 5.92
N ASP A 185 5.88 29.55 5.16
CA ASP A 185 4.64 30.27 4.85
C ASP A 185 4.31 30.16 3.35
N THR A 186 3.13 30.61 2.94
CA THR A 186 2.67 30.55 1.54
C THR A 186 3.25 31.69 0.70
N CYS A 187 4.57 31.68 0.57
CA CYS A 187 5.34 32.63 -0.24
C CYS A 187 5.50 32.10 -1.67
N SER A 188 5.28 32.96 -2.66
CA SER A 188 5.37 32.61 -4.07
C SER A 188 6.62 33.24 -4.69
N ILE A 189 7.40 32.43 -5.41
CA ILE A 189 8.53 32.87 -6.23
C ILE A 189 8.00 33.07 -7.65
N PHE A 190 7.89 34.32 -8.10
CA PHE A 190 7.35 34.65 -9.42
C PHE A 190 8.44 34.54 -10.50
N TYR A 191 8.04 34.44 -11.77
CA TYR A 191 8.98 34.37 -12.90
C TYR A 191 9.92 35.58 -12.94
N GLN A 192 9.40 36.77 -12.61
CA GLN A 192 10.21 37.98 -12.54
C GLN A 192 11.31 37.89 -11.47
N ASP A 193 11.03 37.27 -10.32
CA ASP A 193 12.02 37.04 -9.28
C ASP A 193 13.14 36.11 -9.75
N LEU A 194 12.78 35.03 -10.46
CA LEU A 194 13.74 34.11 -11.06
C LEU A 194 14.57 34.76 -12.17
N LEU A 195 13.96 35.63 -12.98
CA LEU A 195 14.65 36.36 -14.03
C LEU A 195 15.70 37.30 -13.44
N GLU A 196 15.37 37.98 -12.35
CA GLU A 196 16.31 38.85 -11.64
C GLU A 196 17.38 38.06 -10.88
N CYS A 197 17.02 36.92 -10.30
CA CYS A 197 17.96 35.97 -9.69
C CYS A 197 18.98 35.47 -10.72
N GLY A 198 18.51 35.01 -11.89
CA GLY A 198 19.36 34.60 -13.00
C GLY A 198 20.28 35.74 -13.44
N ARG A 199 19.74 36.96 -13.63
CA ARG A 199 20.55 38.14 -13.98
C ARG A 199 21.62 38.43 -12.93
N ALA A 200 21.31 38.31 -11.64
CA ALA A 200 22.27 38.50 -10.56
C ALA A 200 23.38 37.42 -10.55
N GLN A 201 23.06 36.22 -11.03
CA GLN A 201 24.01 35.12 -11.23
C GLN A 201 24.76 35.19 -12.58
N GLY A 202 24.40 36.13 -13.46
CA GLY A 202 24.95 36.23 -14.82
C GLY A 202 24.41 35.18 -15.79
N ILE A 203 23.18 34.69 -15.58
CA ILE A 203 22.48 33.72 -16.44
C ILE A 203 21.21 34.36 -16.99
N ASP A 204 21.01 34.30 -18.30
CA ASP A 204 19.72 34.57 -18.92
C ASP A 204 18.87 33.29 -18.91
N ILE A 205 17.89 33.22 -18.01
CA ILE A 205 17.09 32.01 -17.81
C ILE A 205 16.12 31.69 -18.96
N ARG A 206 16.06 32.53 -20.00
CA ARG A 206 15.22 32.23 -21.18
C ARG A 206 15.77 31.03 -21.96
N PRO A 207 14.94 30.33 -22.74
CA PRO A 207 15.44 29.28 -23.61
C PRO A 207 16.44 29.84 -24.63
N LYS A 208 17.43 29.02 -25.00
CA LYS A 208 18.44 29.38 -26.01
C LYS A 208 17.85 29.77 -27.36
N ALA A 209 16.70 29.21 -27.72
CA ALA A 209 15.94 29.58 -28.91
C ALA A 209 15.44 31.05 -28.89
N GLN A 210 15.33 31.66 -27.71
CA GLN A 210 14.94 33.06 -27.50
C GLN A 210 16.14 33.95 -27.10
N GLY A 211 17.37 33.43 -27.27
CA GLY A 211 18.61 34.15 -26.96
C GLY A 211 19.04 34.10 -25.49
N GLY A 212 18.44 33.23 -24.67
CA GLY A 212 18.93 32.96 -23.31
C GLY A 212 19.95 31.83 -23.24
N ASP A 213 20.25 31.37 -22.03
CA ASP A 213 21.32 30.41 -21.74
C ASP A 213 20.83 28.99 -21.48
N ILE A 214 19.52 28.81 -21.26
CA ILE A 214 18.95 27.50 -20.97
C ILE A 214 18.93 26.62 -22.22
N GLU A 215 19.56 25.46 -22.12
CA GLU A 215 19.62 24.47 -23.18
C GLU A 215 18.52 23.42 -23.01
N ILE A 216 18.03 22.92 -24.14
CA ILE A 216 17.08 21.81 -24.17
C ILE A 216 17.70 20.61 -23.42
N GLY A 217 16.94 20.04 -22.50
CA GLY A 217 17.37 18.91 -21.68
C GLY A 217 18.15 19.31 -20.42
N ASP A 218 18.27 20.61 -20.12
CA ASP A 218 18.79 21.06 -18.83
C ASP A 218 17.94 20.51 -17.67
N ILE A 219 18.58 20.37 -16.51
CA ILE A 219 17.93 19.99 -15.26
C ILE A 219 17.95 21.22 -14.34
N LEU A 220 16.78 21.74 -14.05
CA LEU A 220 16.63 22.96 -13.25
C LEU A 220 16.67 22.64 -11.76
N PHE A 221 17.44 23.40 -10.99
CA PHE A 221 17.45 23.36 -9.53
C PHE A 221 17.07 24.74 -8.98
N ILE A 222 16.09 24.79 -8.09
CA ILE A 222 15.69 26.01 -7.37
C ILE A 222 16.04 25.85 -5.90
N ARG A 223 16.94 26.71 -5.39
CA ARG A 223 17.20 26.81 -3.95
C ARG A 223 16.31 27.91 -3.35
N SER A 224 15.19 27.50 -2.76
CA SER A 224 14.23 28.36 -2.07
C SER A 224 14.64 28.70 -0.63
N GLY A 225 15.52 27.89 -0.01
CA GLY A 225 16.03 28.11 1.34
C GLY A 225 15.35 27.26 2.42
N TRP A 226 14.53 26.28 2.06
CA TRP A 226 13.87 25.43 3.06
C TRP A 226 14.86 24.61 3.88
N VAL A 227 15.90 24.05 3.27
CA VAL A 227 16.92 23.25 3.99
C VAL A 227 17.66 24.11 5.01
N GLU A 228 18.06 25.33 4.63
CA GLU A 228 18.64 26.32 5.54
C GLU A 228 17.69 26.62 6.72
N ALA A 229 16.41 26.87 6.42
CA ALA A 229 15.39 27.15 7.42
C ALA A 229 15.05 25.95 8.33
N TYR A 230 15.10 24.72 7.82
CA TYR A 230 14.92 23.50 8.60
C TYR A 230 16.07 23.38 9.61
N HIS A 231 17.31 23.54 9.17
CA HIS A 231 18.48 23.39 10.03
C HIS A 231 18.65 24.49 11.08
N SER A 232 18.11 25.69 10.85
CA SER A 232 18.11 26.79 11.85
C SER A 232 17.12 26.59 13.01
N LYS A 233 16.12 25.70 12.84
CA LYS A 233 15.10 25.40 13.85
C LYS A 233 15.52 24.26 14.79
N ASN A 234 14.96 24.27 16.00
CA ASN A 234 15.14 23.18 16.95
C ASN A 234 14.21 21.98 16.64
N PRO A 235 14.44 20.78 17.23
CA PRO A 235 13.64 19.58 16.92
C PRO A 235 12.14 19.72 17.17
N ALA A 236 11.72 20.44 18.23
CA ALA A 236 10.31 20.62 18.55
C ALA A 236 9.59 21.52 17.52
N GLU A 237 10.27 22.57 17.05
CA GLU A 237 9.77 23.45 15.99
C GLU A 237 9.63 22.70 14.66
N ARG A 238 10.62 21.88 14.30
CA ARG A 238 10.57 21.03 13.10
C ARG A 238 9.40 20.06 13.14
N ALA A 239 9.23 19.36 14.27
CA ALA A 239 8.11 18.44 14.47
C ALA A 239 6.76 19.17 14.37
N HIS A 240 6.63 20.32 15.02
CA HIS A 240 5.40 21.13 14.95
C HIS A 240 5.07 21.54 13.50
N LEU A 241 6.06 21.98 12.73
CA LEU A 241 5.87 22.39 11.33
C LEU A 241 5.50 21.22 10.41
N GLY A 242 6.03 20.03 10.65
CA GLY A 242 5.70 18.79 9.93
C GLY A 242 4.31 18.22 10.28
N LEU A 243 3.86 18.39 11.54
CA LEU A 243 2.57 17.90 12.04
C LEU A 243 1.37 18.80 11.71
N ARG A 244 1.59 19.92 11.00
CA ARG A 244 0.48 20.79 10.56
C ARG A 244 -0.51 19.98 9.71
N GLY A 245 -1.79 20.11 10.01
CA GLY A 245 -2.84 19.43 9.24
C GLY A 245 -2.86 19.89 7.78
N HIS A 246 -3.45 19.10 6.88
CA HIS A 246 -3.45 19.36 5.44
C HIS A 246 -3.96 20.78 5.04
N LYS A 247 -4.86 21.37 5.83
CA LYS A 247 -5.38 22.74 5.59
C LYS A 247 -4.48 23.86 6.13
N GLU A 248 -3.56 23.52 7.03
CA GLU A 248 -2.68 24.45 7.74
C GLU A 248 -1.23 24.41 7.23
N ILE A 249 -0.89 23.35 6.49
CA ILE A 249 0.44 23.17 5.96
C ILE A 249 0.72 24.22 4.87
N LYS A 250 1.91 24.80 4.94
CA LYS A 250 2.34 25.87 4.04
C LYS A 250 3.80 25.71 3.71
N PHE A 251 4.14 25.95 2.45
CA PHE A 251 5.50 25.97 1.96
C PHE A 251 5.68 27.05 0.92
N GLY A 252 6.85 27.70 0.96
CA GLY A 252 7.27 28.61 -0.09
C GLY A 252 7.72 27.81 -1.32
N GLY A 253 7.45 28.34 -2.50
CA GLY A 253 7.82 27.68 -3.76
C GLY A 253 7.46 28.50 -4.99
N LEU A 254 7.55 27.90 -6.18
CA LEU A 254 7.22 28.61 -7.42
C LEU A 254 5.74 29.02 -7.48
N ALA A 255 5.49 30.20 -8.04
CA ALA A 255 4.15 30.72 -8.25
C ALA A 255 3.41 29.94 -9.35
N GLN A 256 2.13 29.68 -9.14
CA GLN A 256 1.21 29.17 -10.15
C GLN A 256 0.78 30.31 -11.09
N GLU A 257 1.64 30.67 -12.06
CA GLU A 257 1.37 31.70 -13.06
C GLU A 257 1.74 31.23 -14.49
N GLU A 258 1.05 31.78 -15.50
CA GLU A 258 1.27 31.39 -16.90
C GLU A 258 2.71 31.60 -17.35
N SER A 259 3.41 32.64 -16.87
CA SER A 259 4.82 32.89 -17.19
C SER A 259 5.75 31.79 -16.67
N ILE A 260 5.49 31.23 -15.49
CA ILE A 260 6.24 30.08 -14.97
C ILE A 260 5.94 28.84 -15.80
N ILE A 261 4.67 28.59 -16.14
CA ILE A 261 4.29 27.45 -16.97
C ILE A 261 4.91 27.53 -18.37
N ASP A 262 4.84 28.70 -19.02
CA ASP A 262 5.47 28.97 -20.31
C ASP A 262 6.98 28.75 -20.22
N TRP A 263 7.64 29.32 -19.21
CA TRP A 263 9.08 29.18 -19.03
C TRP A 263 9.52 27.73 -18.82
N LEU A 264 8.90 27.01 -17.88
CA LEU A 264 9.21 25.60 -17.61
C LEU A 264 8.99 24.72 -18.84
N HIS A 265 7.93 25.00 -19.61
CA HIS A 265 7.65 24.26 -20.82
C HIS A 265 8.66 24.59 -21.93
N ASP A 266 8.84 25.86 -22.26
CA ASP A 266 9.54 26.34 -23.45
C ASP A 266 11.07 26.27 -23.32
N CYS A 267 11.58 26.17 -22.09
CA CYS A 267 12.96 25.75 -21.82
C CYS A 267 13.22 24.28 -22.12
N TYR A 268 12.18 23.44 -22.18
CA TYR A 268 12.31 22.00 -22.39
C TYR A 268 13.29 21.36 -21.40
N PHE A 269 13.13 21.67 -20.10
CA PHE A 269 13.87 21.00 -19.05
C PHE A 269 13.62 19.50 -19.07
N ALA A 270 14.67 18.68 -18.92
CA ALA A 270 14.53 17.24 -18.82
C ALA A 270 13.90 16.84 -17.47
N ALA A 271 14.21 17.60 -16.42
CA ALA A 271 13.69 17.43 -15.06
C ALA A 271 13.81 18.76 -14.30
N VAL A 272 13.03 18.92 -13.24
CA VAL A 272 13.11 20.08 -12.34
C VAL A 272 13.17 19.62 -10.90
N ALA A 273 13.87 20.36 -10.04
CA ALA A 273 14.01 20.01 -8.64
C ALA A 273 14.14 21.23 -7.73
N GLY A 274 13.70 21.09 -6.48
CA GLY A 274 13.79 22.11 -5.45
C GLY A 274 14.27 21.55 -4.11
N ASP A 275 14.61 22.46 -3.19
CA ASP A 275 15.01 22.13 -1.83
C ASP A 275 13.84 22.15 -0.82
N SER A 276 12.63 22.49 -1.27
CA SER A 276 11.40 22.56 -0.47
C SER A 276 10.61 21.23 -0.50
N PRO A 277 9.76 20.93 0.52
CA PRO A 277 8.83 19.79 0.51
C PRO A 277 7.70 19.90 -0.50
N THR A 278 7.54 21.07 -1.14
CA THR A 278 6.75 21.23 -2.35
C THR A 278 7.53 22.10 -3.34
N PHE A 279 7.60 21.71 -4.60
CA PHE A 279 8.27 22.54 -5.63
C PHE A 279 7.53 23.86 -5.90
N GLU A 280 6.20 23.82 -5.85
CA GLU A 280 5.32 24.98 -5.97
C GLU A 280 4.97 25.57 -4.60
N ALA A 281 4.52 26.83 -4.57
CA ALA A 281 4.01 27.44 -3.36
C ALA A 281 2.74 26.70 -2.89
N TRP A 282 2.69 26.37 -1.59
CA TRP A 282 1.60 25.59 -1.00
C TRP A 282 0.90 26.32 0.16
N PRO A 283 -0.44 26.27 0.26
CA PRO A 283 -1.37 25.76 -0.76
C PRO A 283 -1.37 26.63 -2.03
N THR A 284 -1.80 26.04 -3.14
CA THR A 284 -1.96 26.77 -4.42
C THR A 284 -2.98 27.90 -4.27
N LYS A 285 -2.75 29.02 -4.96
CA LYS A 285 -3.71 30.12 -5.12
C LYS A 285 -4.50 30.03 -6.43
N ALA A 286 -4.16 29.06 -7.29
CA ALA A 286 -4.81 28.82 -8.57
C ALA A 286 -5.75 27.61 -8.48
N GLU A 287 -6.53 27.36 -9.54
CA GLU A 287 -7.38 26.17 -9.68
C GLU A 287 -6.60 24.90 -10.08
N TYR A 288 -5.27 25.04 -10.21
CA TYR A 288 -4.37 24.00 -10.70
C TYR A 288 -3.11 23.94 -9.82
N HIS A 289 -2.35 22.86 -10.01
CA HIS A 289 -1.03 22.66 -9.42
C HIS A 289 0.04 22.60 -10.51
N LEU A 290 1.24 23.14 -10.26
CA LEU A 290 2.37 22.92 -11.18
C LEU A 290 2.69 21.42 -11.32
N HIS A 291 2.48 20.64 -10.25
CA HIS A 291 2.63 19.17 -10.27
C HIS A 291 1.90 18.51 -11.45
N GLU A 292 0.69 18.96 -11.77
CA GLU A 292 -0.11 18.32 -12.81
C GLU A 292 0.40 18.63 -14.22
N TYR A 293 0.98 19.83 -14.42
CA TYR A 293 1.68 20.18 -15.67
C TYR A 293 2.98 19.40 -15.80
N ILE A 294 3.81 19.46 -14.74
CA ILE A 294 5.15 18.86 -14.71
C ILE A 294 5.06 17.34 -14.92
N LEU A 295 4.30 16.64 -14.08
CA LEU A 295 4.26 15.18 -14.09
C LEU A 295 3.30 14.63 -15.15
N SER A 296 2.02 15.03 -15.10
CA SER A 296 0.97 14.40 -15.91
C SER A 296 0.92 14.91 -17.34
N LEU A 297 1.00 16.22 -17.56
CA LEU A 297 0.87 16.77 -18.92
C LEU A 297 2.17 16.65 -19.72
N TRP A 298 3.33 16.89 -19.10
CA TRP A 298 4.60 16.95 -19.84
C TRP A 298 5.50 15.74 -19.65
N GLY A 299 5.22 14.87 -18.66
CA GLY A 299 6.11 13.76 -18.34
C GLY A 299 7.50 14.26 -17.92
N MET A 300 7.58 15.29 -17.09
CA MET A 300 8.82 15.86 -16.59
C MET A 300 9.04 15.43 -15.12
N PRO A 301 10.13 14.72 -14.79
CA PRO A 301 10.47 14.38 -13.41
C PRO A 301 10.55 15.61 -12.50
N LEU A 302 10.03 15.44 -11.29
CA LEU A 302 9.99 16.46 -10.24
C LEU A 302 10.77 16.00 -9.01
N GLY A 303 11.77 16.77 -8.59
CA GLY A 303 12.57 16.49 -7.41
C GLY A 303 12.24 17.43 -6.26
N GLU A 304 12.15 16.91 -5.05
CA GLU A 304 11.82 17.68 -3.84
C GLU A 304 12.81 17.39 -2.71
N MET A 305 12.98 18.37 -1.82
CA MET A 305 13.88 18.31 -0.68
C MET A 305 15.32 17.93 -1.03
N LEU A 306 15.86 18.45 -2.15
CA LEU A 306 17.28 18.32 -2.46
C LEU A 306 18.11 19.22 -1.54
N ASN A 307 19.24 18.71 -1.05
CA ASN A 307 20.19 19.49 -0.28
C ASN A 307 21.09 20.33 -1.21
N LEU A 308 20.66 21.56 -1.49
CA LEU A 308 21.36 22.47 -2.40
C LEU A 308 22.36 23.40 -1.70
N GLU A 309 22.54 23.29 -0.38
CA GLU A 309 23.34 24.24 0.42
C GLU A 309 24.82 24.29 0.02
N THR A 310 25.45 23.12 -0.05
CA THR A 310 26.87 23.00 -0.43
C THR A 310 27.07 23.38 -1.89
N LEU A 311 26.15 22.97 -2.77
CA LEU A 311 26.19 23.28 -4.18
C LEU A 311 26.10 24.80 -4.42
N ALA A 312 25.12 25.47 -3.82
CA ALA A 312 24.92 26.91 -3.96
C ALA A 312 26.12 27.70 -3.44
N ARG A 313 26.68 27.32 -2.27
CA ARG A 313 27.91 27.91 -1.75
C ARG A 313 29.04 27.81 -2.76
N ARG A 314 29.23 26.62 -3.33
CA ARG A 314 30.30 26.39 -4.28
C ARG A 314 30.11 27.17 -5.58
N CYS A 315 28.88 27.21 -6.11
CA CYS A 315 28.55 28.01 -7.29
C CYS A 315 28.86 29.50 -7.08
N ARG A 316 28.61 30.06 -5.88
CA ARG A 316 28.96 31.45 -5.55
C ARG A 316 30.48 31.67 -5.49
N GLU A 317 31.23 30.75 -4.90
CA GLU A 317 32.70 30.86 -4.80
C GLU A 317 33.39 30.80 -6.17
N THR A 318 32.86 29.99 -7.10
CA THR A 318 33.45 29.80 -8.43
C THR A 318 32.81 30.66 -9.52
N ASN A 319 31.69 31.31 -9.21
CA ASN A 319 30.79 31.94 -10.17
C ASN A 319 30.40 30.99 -11.32
N GLN A 320 30.16 29.71 -11.01
CA GLN A 320 29.72 28.68 -11.96
C GLN A 320 28.39 28.11 -11.52
N TRP A 321 27.34 28.40 -12.29
CA TRP A 321 25.95 28.05 -11.96
C TRP A 321 25.39 26.90 -12.79
N THR A 322 26.23 26.34 -13.66
CA THR A 322 25.94 25.15 -14.44
C THR A 322 26.96 24.05 -14.13
N PHE A 323 26.51 22.81 -14.10
CA PHE A 323 27.31 21.67 -13.66
C PHE A 323 26.83 20.39 -14.35
N PHE A 324 27.61 19.31 -14.23
CA PHE A 324 27.14 17.99 -14.62
C PHE A 324 26.39 17.36 -13.45
N PHE A 325 25.16 16.92 -13.68
CA PHE A 325 24.33 16.25 -12.69
C PHE A 325 24.13 14.79 -13.08
N THR A 326 24.14 13.90 -12.09
CA THR A 326 23.75 12.50 -12.25
C THR A 326 22.94 12.02 -11.06
N SER A 327 21.91 11.20 -11.31
CA SER A 327 21.04 10.59 -10.33
C SER A 327 20.38 9.35 -10.92
N ALA A 328 19.99 8.41 -10.08
CA ALA A 328 19.07 7.33 -10.44
C ALA A 328 18.12 7.10 -9.26
N PRO A 329 16.80 7.00 -9.48
CA PRO A 329 15.89 6.56 -8.43
C PRO A 329 16.11 5.07 -8.10
N ALA A 330 15.49 4.59 -7.02
CA ALA A 330 15.51 3.17 -6.70
C ALA A 330 14.89 2.35 -7.85
N ASN A 331 15.55 1.26 -8.24
CA ASN A 331 14.99 0.33 -9.22
C ASN A 331 13.91 -0.53 -8.56
N CYS A 332 12.68 0.01 -8.52
CA CYS A 332 11.52 -0.60 -7.90
C CYS A 332 10.41 -0.84 -8.94
N PRO A 333 10.43 -1.99 -9.63
CA PRO A 333 9.33 -2.40 -10.50
C PRO A 333 8.17 -2.87 -9.60
N LEU A 334 7.23 -1.98 -9.30
CA LEU A 334 6.04 -2.36 -8.54
C LEU A 334 5.15 -3.33 -9.35
N LEU A 335 5.06 -4.56 -8.88
CA LEU A 335 3.87 -5.42 -8.98
C LEU A 335 3.65 -5.91 -7.55
N GLU A 336 2.60 -5.45 -6.86
CA GLU A 336 2.27 -6.08 -5.58
C GLU A 336 1.87 -7.54 -5.85
N PRO A 337 2.33 -8.51 -5.05
CA PRO A 337 1.79 -9.86 -5.13
C PRO A 337 0.30 -9.81 -4.75
N HIS A 338 -0.52 -10.20 -5.72
CA HIS A 338 -1.97 -10.21 -5.69
C HIS A 338 -2.51 -11.44 -4.92
N GLU A 339 -2.24 -11.51 -3.62
CA GLU A 339 -2.83 -12.51 -2.73
C GLU A 339 -4.07 -11.95 -2.01
N MET A 340 -5.01 -12.81 -1.60
CA MET A 340 -6.14 -12.41 -0.75
C MET A 340 -5.62 -11.85 0.57
N ARG A 341 -5.86 -10.55 0.82
CA ARG A 341 -5.53 -9.88 2.08
C ARG A 341 -6.73 -9.88 3.03
N ILE A 342 -6.43 -10.03 4.32
CA ILE A 342 -7.41 -9.86 5.40
C ILE A 342 -7.84 -8.40 5.51
N GLU A 343 -6.90 -7.47 5.28
CA GLU A 343 -7.15 -6.04 5.30
C GLU A 343 -8.27 -5.64 4.33
N GLY A 344 -9.20 -4.81 4.82
CA GLY A 344 -10.30 -4.30 4.00
C GLY A 344 -11.42 -5.31 3.70
N ARG A 345 -11.43 -6.49 4.36
CA ARG A 345 -12.47 -7.51 4.20
C ARG A 345 -13.22 -7.81 5.50
N THR A 346 -14.43 -8.34 5.37
CA THR A 346 -15.27 -8.77 6.49
C THR A 346 -15.33 -10.29 6.60
N PHE A 347 -15.09 -10.84 7.78
CA PHE A 347 -15.15 -12.28 8.05
C PHE A 347 -16.29 -12.62 9.00
N ILE A 348 -16.99 -13.73 8.76
CA ILE A 348 -18.02 -14.25 9.66
C ILE A 348 -17.38 -15.31 10.55
N VAL A 349 -17.45 -15.17 11.88
CA VAL A 349 -16.86 -16.14 12.80
C VAL A 349 -17.91 -16.63 13.78
N SER A 350 -18.31 -17.91 13.68
CA SER A 350 -19.20 -18.54 14.67
C SER A 350 -18.44 -19.10 15.85
N GLY A 351 -19.03 -19.05 17.05
CA GLY A 351 -18.29 -19.31 18.29
C GLY A 351 -17.23 -18.21 18.54
N GLY A 352 -17.42 -17.03 17.95
CA GLY A 352 -16.43 -15.97 17.91
C GLY A 352 -16.24 -15.25 19.24
N ALA A 353 -17.09 -15.48 20.24
CA ALA A 353 -17.00 -14.79 21.53
C ALA A 353 -16.13 -15.53 22.56
N SER A 354 -15.55 -16.70 22.22
CA SER A 354 -14.66 -17.42 23.14
C SER A 354 -13.64 -18.32 22.45
N GLY A 355 -12.59 -18.70 23.19
CA GLY A 355 -11.64 -19.74 22.81
C GLY A 355 -11.01 -19.53 21.43
N LEU A 356 -11.10 -20.56 20.58
CA LEU A 356 -10.49 -20.55 19.24
C LEU A 356 -11.12 -19.52 18.31
N GLY A 357 -12.44 -19.35 18.38
CA GLY A 357 -13.16 -18.38 17.54
C GLY A 357 -12.78 -16.95 17.92
N GLN A 358 -12.71 -16.65 19.22
CA GLN A 358 -12.26 -15.32 19.68
C GLN A 358 -10.84 -14.99 19.21
N ALA A 359 -9.90 -15.93 19.29
CA ALA A 359 -8.54 -15.67 18.81
C ALA A 359 -8.50 -15.40 17.30
N CYS A 360 -9.34 -16.08 16.50
CA CYS A 360 -9.51 -15.73 15.08
C CYS A 360 -10.06 -14.31 14.90
N VAL A 361 -11.04 -13.88 15.70
CA VAL A 361 -11.58 -12.52 15.66
C VAL A 361 -10.46 -11.50 15.92
N GLU A 362 -9.69 -11.70 16.99
CA GLU A 362 -8.61 -10.81 17.41
C GLU A 362 -7.53 -10.69 16.31
N HIS A 363 -7.03 -11.81 15.78
CA HIS A 363 -5.99 -11.80 14.73
C HIS A 363 -6.48 -11.21 13.41
N ILE A 364 -7.74 -11.46 13.03
CA ILE A 364 -8.31 -10.86 11.81
C ILE A 364 -8.40 -9.33 11.94
N VAL A 365 -8.80 -8.83 13.11
CA VAL A 365 -8.87 -7.38 13.39
C VAL A 365 -7.46 -6.76 13.39
N GLU A 366 -6.49 -7.41 14.04
CA GLU A 366 -5.09 -6.98 14.05
C GLU A 366 -4.49 -6.86 12.63
N LYS A 367 -4.97 -7.69 11.70
CA LYS A 367 -4.59 -7.68 10.28
C LYS A 367 -5.41 -6.72 9.41
N GLY A 368 -6.17 -5.80 10.01
CA GLY A 368 -6.98 -4.80 9.30
C GLY A 368 -8.32 -5.32 8.77
N GLY A 369 -8.72 -6.52 9.16
CA GLY A 369 -10.01 -7.11 8.81
C GLY A 369 -11.15 -6.60 9.68
N HIS A 370 -12.37 -6.82 9.21
CA HIS A 370 -13.61 -6.63 9.95
C HIS A 370 -14.19 -8.00 10.32
N VAL A 371 -14.87 -8.10 11.46
CA VAL A 371 -15.40 -9.39 11.92
C VAL A 371 -16.84 -9.30 12.41
N ALA A 372 -17.72 -10.08 11.79
CA ALA A 372 -19.05 -10.37 12.29
C ALA A 372 -18.95 -11.55 13.27
N VAL A 373 -19.04 -11.23 14.57
CA VAL A 373 -18.94 -12.18 15.68
C VAL A 373 -20.30 -12.82 15.91
N LEU A 374 -20.41 -14.11 15.61
CA LEU A 374 -21.63 -14.90 15.80
C LEU A 374 -21.47 -15.81 17.01
N ASP A 375 -22.30 -15.62 18.03
CA ASP A 375 -22.28 -16.46 19.23
C ASP A 375 -23.65 -16.47 19.92
N ILE A 376 -23.90 -17.47 20.77
CA ILE A 376 -25.07 -17.52 21.64
C ILE A 376 -24.85 -16.68 22.91
N SER A 377 -23.59 -16.45 23.30
CA SER A 377 -23.24 -15.63 24.47
C SER A 377 -23.22 -14.14 24.13
N GLN A 378 -24.35 -13.47 24.37
CA GLN A 378 -24.47 -12.03 24.16
C GLN A 378 -23.50 -11.22 25.02
N ASP A 379 -23.30 -11.60 26.29
CA ASP A 379 -22.42 -10.88 27.21
C ASP A 379 -20.95 -10.95 26.76
N ALA A 380 -20.46 -12.16 26.43
CA ALA A 380 -19.08 -12.34 25.97
C ALA A 380 -18.85 -11.63 24.63
N GLY A 381 -19.83 -11.69 23.72
CA GLY A 381 -19.79 -11.00 22.44
C GLY A 381 -19.73 -9.47 22.60
N ALA A 382 -20.54 -8.91 23.51
CA ALA A 382 -20.53 -7.47 23.78
C ALA A 382 -19.19 -7.00 24.35
N VAL A 383 -18.60 -7.74 25.28
CA VAL A 383 -17.27 -7.43 25.85
C VAL A 383 -16.19 -7.46 24.78
N LEU A 384 -16.21 -8.45 23.88
CA LEU A 384 -15.23 -8.55 22.80
C LEU A 384 -15.35 -7.40 21.80
N VAL A 385 -16.58 -7.05 21.41
CA VAL A 385 -16.81 -5.95 20.46
C VAL A 385 -16.43 -4.59 21.06
N ASP A 386 -16.69 -4.37 22.35
CA ASP A 386 -16.25 -3.14 23.05
C ASP A 386 -14.72 -3.04 23.08
N LYS A 387 -14.02 -4.17 23.31
CA LYS A 387 -12.55 -4.24 23.30
C LYS A 387 -11.96 -3.95 21.92
N LEU A 388 -12.55 -4.46 20.84
CA LEU A 388 -11.98 -4.41 19.48
C LEU A 388 -12.52 -3.26 18.61
N GLY A 389 -13.55 -2.56 19.07
CA GLY A 389 -14.07 -1.35 18.46
C GLY A 389 -14.79 -1.57 17.13
N SER A 390 -14.78 -0.54 16.28
CA SER A 390 -15.63 -0.43 15.08
C SER A 390 -15.38 -1.49 14.00
N GLN A 391 -14.26 -2.21 14.06
CA GLN A 391 -13.94 -3.32 13.17
C GLN A 391 -14.72 -4.59 13.51
N THR A 392 -15.49 -4.61 14.59
CA THR A 392 -16.26 -5.79 15.01
C THR A 392 -17.72 -5.49 15.22
N ARG A 393 -18.57 -6.50 14.97
CA ARG A 393 -20.01 -6.41 15.26
C ARG A 393 -20.55 -7.75 15.71
N PHE A 394 -21.30 -7.74 16.81
CA PHE A 394 -21.92 -8.92 17.37
C PHE A 394 -23.29 -9.22 16.73
N PHE A 395 -23.55 -10.50 16.48
CA PHE A 395 -24.85 -11.03 16.07
C PHE A 395 -25.19 -12.26 16.92
N LEU A 396 -26.30 -12.21 17.64
CA LEU A 396 -26.80 -13.35 18.40
C LEU A 396 -27.12 -14.50 17.44
N CYS A 397 -26.51 -15.67 17.64
CA CYS A 397 -26.67 -16.80 16.73
C CYS A 397 -26.58 -18.13 17.47
N ASP A 398 -27.71 -18.85 17.51
CA ASP A 398 -27.72 -20.27 17.83
C ASP A 398 -27.57 -21.06 16.52
N VAL A 399 -26.43 -21.72 16.34
CA VAL A 399 -26.15 -22.50 15.13
C VAL A 399 -27.09 -23.70 14.93
N THR A 400 -27.85 -24.08 15.97
CA THR A 400 -28.86 -25.13 15.85
C THR A 400 -30.18 -24.65 15.25
N SER A 401 -30.41 -23.34 15.19
CA SER A 401 -31.61 -22.73 14.60
C SER A 401 -31.30 -22.05 13.27
N THR A 402 -31.93 -22.54 12.19
CA THR A 402 -31.75 -21.94 10.85
C THR A 402 -32.20 -20.49 10.79
N GLU A 403 -33.22 -20.12 11.56
CA GLU A 403 -33.74 -18.76 11.61
C GLU A 403 -32.67 -17.80 12.14
N THR A 404 -32.06 -18.12 13.28
CA THR A 404 -31.01 -17.26 13.87
C THR A 404 -29.74 -17.24 13.02
N VAL A 405 -29.38 -18.35 12.37
CA VAL A 405 -28.28 -18.36 11.39
C VAL A 405 -28.60 -17.43 10.20
N THR A 406 -29.83 -17.45 9.71
CA THR A 406 -30.28 -16.60 8.61
C THR A 406 -30.21 -15.13 8.98
N GLU A 407 -30.74 -14.76 10.14
CA GLU A 407 -30.69 -13.40 10.65
C GLU A 407 -29.26 -12.90 10.81
N ALA A 408 -28.39 -13.70 11.42
CA ALA A 408 -27.00 -13.32 11.66
C ALA A 408 -26.17 -13.20 10.37
N VAL A 409 -26.30 -14.13 9.43
CA VAL A 409 -25.59 -14.06 8.13
C VAL A 409 -26.08 -12.88 7.29
N ASN A 410 -27.39 -12.62 7.26
CA ASN A 410 -27.93 -11.47 6.55
C ASN A 410 -27.49 -10.15 7.21
N GLY A 411 -27.49 -10.09 8.54
CA GLY A 411 -26.98 -8.95 9.29
C GLY A 411 -25.49 -8.69 9.02
N ALA A 412 -24.67 -9.74 8.99
CA ALA A 412 -23.25 -9.64 8.65
C ALA A 412 -23.04 -9.13 7.22
N ALA A 413 -23.79 -9.63 6.24
CA ALA A 413 -23.72 -9.17 4.86
C ALA A 413 -24.15 -7.70 4.70
N GLN A 414 -25.24 -7.29 5.38
CA GLN A 414 -25.68 -5.90 5.40
C GLN A 414 -24.65 -4.97 6.04
N TRP A 415 -24.04 -5.41 7.14
CA TRP A 415 -23.00 -4.63 7.81
C TRP A 415 -21.75 -4.50 6.95
N SER A 416 -21.28 -5.59 6.33
CA SER A 416 -20.19 -5.61 5.34
C SER A 416 -20.44 -4.60 4.20
N ALA A 417 -21.67 -4.54 3.68
CA ALA A 417 -22.04 -3.55 2.66
C ALA A 417 -22.01 -2.11 3.22
N SER A 418 -22.47 -1.90 4.45
CA SER A 418 -22.48 -0.57 5.09
C SER A 418 -21.08 -0.02 5.39
N THR A 419 -20.13 -0.89 5.73
CA THR A 419 -18.72 -0.51 5.96
C THR A 419 -17.92 -0.44 4.66
N LYS A 420 -18.50 -0.86 3.52
CA LYS A 420 -17.84 -1.01 2.22
C LYS A 420 -16.65 -1.98 2.26
N MET A 421 -16.67 -2.94 3.17
CA MET A 421 -15.64 -3.96 3.33
C MET A 421 -16.23 -5.31 2.90
N PRO A 422 -15.98 -5.80 1.67
CA PRO A 422 -16.61 -7.01 1.14
C PRO A 422 -16.31 -8.24 2.00
N LEU A 423 -17.19 -9.26 1.96
CA LEU A 423 -16.95 -10.51 2.69
C LEU A 423 -15.68 -11.21 2.18
N GLY A 424 -14.81 -11.63 3.08
CA GLY A 424 -13.57 -12.37 2.78
C GLY A 424 -13.65 -13.85 3.11
N GLY A 425 -14.52 -14.25 4.03
CA GLY A 425 -14.66 -15.66 4.38
C GLY A 425 -15.54 -15.92 5.60
N VAL A 426 -15.62 -17.21 5.95
CA VAL A 426 -16.33 -17.70 7.13
C VAL A 426 -15.47 -18.69 7.90
N VAL A 427 -15.38 -18.51 9.22
CA VAL A 427 -14.75 -19.44 10.16
C VAL A 427 -15.84 -20.08 11.02
N ALA A 428 -16.12 -21.36 10.79
CA ALA A 428 -17.14 -22.10 11.52
C ALA A 428 -16.56 -22.78 12.77
N ALA A 429 -16.33 -21.99 13.83
CA ALA A 429 -15.66 -22.44 15.06
C ALA A 429 -16.60 -22.83 16.21
N ALA A 430 -17.91 -22.62 16.08
CA ALA A 430 -18.88 -23.10 17.07
C ALA A 430 -18.83 -24.63 17.23
N GLY A 431 -18.81 -25.12 18.47
CA GLY A 431 -18.81 -26.54 18.73
C GLY A 431 -18.92 -26.92 20.20
N VAL A 432 -19.34 -28.16 20.42
CA VAL A 432 -19.55 -28.75 21.75
C VAL A 432 -18.95 -30.16 21.81
N GLY A 433 -18.55 -30.55 23.02
CA GLY A 433 -18.21 -31.93 23.35
C GLY A 433 -19.41 -32.69 23.91
N GLY A 434 -19.25 -33.98 24.17
CA GLY A 434 -20.30 -34.82 24.77
C GLY A 434 -19.75 -36.18 25.18
N PRO A 435 -18.99 -36.28 26.29
CA PRO A 435 -18.34 -37.52 26.67
C PRO A 435 -19.36 -38.57 27.13
N ALA A 436 -19.51 -39.65 26.37
CA ALA A 436 -20.36 -40.79 26.71
C ALA A 436 -19.83 -42.10 26.11
N THR A 437 -19.74 -43.15 26.92
CA THR A 437 -19.38 -44.50 26.47
C THR A 437 -20.61 -45.20 25.91
N ILE A 438 -20.45 -46.01 24.85
CA ILE A 438 -21.54 -46.78 24.24
C ILE A 438 -22.34 -47.59 25.27
N LEU A 439 -21.64 -48.17 26.24
CA LEU A 439 -22.22 -48.75 27.45
C LEU A 439 -21.69 -47.99 28.66
N ASP A 440 -22.56 -47.57 29.56
CA ASP A 440 -22.17 -46.98 30.83
C ASP A 440 -21.64 -48.04 31.83
N LYS A 441 -21.29 -47.62 33.04
CA LYS A 441 -20.78 -48.53 34.09
C LYS A 441 -21.81 -49.57 34.57
N HIS A 442 -23.09 -49.38 34.25
CA HIS A 442 -24.19 -50.27 34.58
C HIS A 442 -24.62 -51.12 33.37
N GLY A 443 -23.97 -50.98 32.22
CA GLY A 443 -24.31 -51.69 30.99
C GLY A 443 -25.49 -51.09 30.23
N ALA A 444 -25.96 -49.89 30.59
CA ALA A 444 -27.00 -49.20 29.86
C ALA A 444 -26.42 -48.54 28.58
N PRO A 445 -27.15 -48.56 27.45
CA PRO A 445 -26.73 -47.85 26.25
C PRO A 445 -26.72 -46.34 26.49
N PHE A 446 -25.82 -45.63 25.81
CA PHE A 446 -25.79 -44.16 25.86
C PHE A 446 -27.04 -43.51 25.26
N ASP A 447 -27.37 -42.31 25.76
CA ASP A 447 -28.56 -41.55 25.33
C ASP A 447 -28.39 -40.96 23.92
N LEU A 448 -29.33 -41.28 23.02
CA LEU A 448 -29.36 -40.72 21.67
C LEU A 448 -29.59 -39.21 21.65
N ASN A 449 -30.25 -38.62 22.65
CA ASN A 449 -30.43 -37.17 22.72
C ASN A 449 -29.07 -36.43 22.75
N LEU A 450 -28.05 -37.05 23.35
CA LEU A 450 -26.69 -36.50 23.34
C LEU A 450 -26.07 -36.55 21.94
N VAL A 451 -26.31 -37.63 21.19
CA VAL A 451 -25.86 -37.76 19.79
C VAL A 451 -26.53 -36.68 18.95
N ASP A 452 -27.85 -36.57 19.06
CA ASP A 452 -28.65 -35.62 18.31
C ASP A 452 -28.17 -34.20 18.57
N TRP A 453 -27.95 -33.83 19.84
CA TRP A 453 -27.44 -32.50 20.19
C TRP A 453 -26.02 -32.25 19.65
N VAL A 454 -25.08 -33.20 19.82
CA VAL A 454 -23.70 -33.04 19.31
C VAL A 454 -23.68 -32.91 17.79
N LEU A 455 -24.44 -33.73 17.06
CA LEU A 455 -24.54 -33.64 15.60
C LEU A 455 -25.26 -32.35 15.16
N ASN A 456 -26.29 -31.92 15.89
CA ASN A 456 -27.04 -30.72 15.57
C ASN A 456 -26.16 -29.47 15.67
N VAL A 457 -25.34 -29.36 16.72
CA VAL A 457 -24.41 -28.23 16.89
C VAL A 457 -23.20 -28.35 15.94
N ASN A 458 -22.45 -29.45 16.01
CA ASN A 458 -21.13 -29.56 15.37
C ASN A 458 -21.18 -29.82 13.87
N LEU A 459 -22.25 -30.40 13.35
CA LEU A 459 -22.35 -30.81 11.95
C LEU A 459 -23.45 -30.05 11.22
N ARG A 460 -24.72 -30.19 11.65
CA ARG A 460 -25.84 -29.49 11.01
C ARG A 460 -25.63 -27.98 11.10
N GLY A 461 -25.27 -27.45 12.27
CA GLY A 461 -25.00 -26.02 12.45
C GLY A 461 -23.87 -25.49 11.57
N THR A 462 -22.77 -26.23 11.43
CA THR A 462 -21.68 -25.88 10.50
C THR A 462 -22.17 -25.86 9.05
N ILE A 463 -22.90 -26.89 8.61
CA ILE A 463 -23.46 -26.94 7.24
C ILE A 463 -24.41 -25.76 7.00
N ASP A 464 -25.26 -25.44 7.98
CA ASP A 464 -26.26 -24.38 7.88
C ASP A 464 -25.62 -22.99 7.79
N LEU A 465 -24.59 -22.73 8.60
CA LEU A 465 -23.82 -21.49 8.51
C LEU A 465 -23.08 -21.38 7.18
N VAL A 466 -22.38 -22.45 6.76
CA VAL A 466 -21.57 -22.44 5.54
C VAL A 466 -22.46 -22.25 4.31
N ARG A 467 -23.55 -23.01 4.16
CA ARG A 467 -24.43 -22.93 2.98
C ARG A 467 -25.03 -21.53 2.80
N GLN A 468 -25.27 -20.81 3.89
CA GLN A 468 -25.82 -19.46 3.84
C GLN A 468 -24.73 -18.40 3.59
N SER A 469 -23.55 -18.58 4.21
CA SER A 469 -22.41 -17.67 4.03
C SER A 469 -21.85 -17.73 2.61
N VAL A 470 -21.71 -18.92 2.03
CA VAL A 470 -21.18 -19.08 0.65
C VAL A 470 -22.11 -18.50 -0.41
N ALA A 471 -23.42 -18.41 -0.14
CA ALA A 471 -24.36 -17.72 -1.01
C ALA A 471 -24.12 -16.20 -1.04
N GLN A 472 -23.54 -15.63 0.02
CA GLN A 472 -23.12 -14.22 0.03
C GLN A 472 -21.71 -14.06 -0.56
N LEU A 473 -20.77 -14.95 -0.24
CA LEU A 473 -19.41 -14.93 -0.82
C LEU A 473 -19.43 -15.05 -2.35
N ALA A 474 -20.33 -15.85 -2.92
CA ALA A 474 -20.45 -16.00 -4.37
C ALA A 474 -20.83 -14.69 -5.10
N LYS A 475 -21.31 -13.68 -4.37
CA LYS A 475 -21.64 -12.34 -4.90
C LYS A 475 -20.51 -11.33 -4.74
N VAL A 476 -19.47 -11.63 -3.96
CA VAL A 476 -18.32 -10.74 -3.73
C VAL A 476 -17.46 -10.70 -4.97
N GLU A 477 -17.11 -9.52 -5.49
CA GLU A 477 -16.23 -9.41 -6.65
C GLU A 477 -14.94 -10.22 -6.48
N PRO A 478 -14.51 -10.98 -7.52
CA PRO A 478 -13.38 -11.87 -7.42
C PRO A 478 -12.06 -11.08 -7.36
N VAL A 479 -11.09 -11.62 -6.64
CA VAL A 479 -9.73 -11.09 -6.56
C VAL A 479 -8.90 -11.76 -7.65
N GLU A 480 -8.44 -10.95 -8.60
CA GLU A 480 -7.47 -11.38 -9.62
C GLU A 480 -6.08 -11.58 -9.01
N PRO A 481 -5.20 -12.41 -9.62
CA PRO A 481 -5.40 -13.12 -10.89
C PRO A 481 -6.17 -14.45 -10.78
N ASP A 482 -6.37 -14.96 -9.57
CA ASP A 482 -6.88 -16.32 -9.37
C ASP A 482 -8.42 -16.39 -9.27
N GLY A 483 -9.08 -15.24 -9.31
CA GLY A 483 -10.53 -15.11 -9.26
C GLY A 483 -11.15 -15.43 -7.89
N GLU A 484 -10.39 -15.28 -6.81
CA GLU A 484 -10.81 -15.71 -5.47
C GLU A 484 -11.85 -14.78 -4.86
N ARG A 485 -12.99 -15.32 -4.40
CA ARG A 485 -14.06 -14.55 -3.74
C ARG A 485 -14.01 -14.67 -2.21
N GLY A 486 -13.48 -15.76 -1.69
CA GLY A 486 -13.39 -16.00 -0.24
C GLY A 486 -13.01 -17.41 0.14
N ILE A 487 -12.90 -17.63 1.45
CA ILE A 487 -12.59 -18.94 2.04
C ILE A 487 -13.61 -19.37 3.10
N VAL A 488 -13.89 -20.67 3.14
CA VAL A 488 -14.55 -21.35 4.26
C VAL A 488 -13.50 -22.10 5.08
N ILE A 489 -13.39 -21.77 6.37
CA ILE A 489 -12.56 -22.49 7.33
C ILE A 489 -13.45 -23.22 8.32
N MET A 490 -13.36 -24.54 8.37
CA MET A 490 -14.13 -25.38 9.29
C MET A 490 -13.25 -25.94 10.40
N VAL A 491 -13.86 -26.23 11.55
CA VAL A 491 -13.14 -26.75 12.71
C VAL A 491 -13.52 -28.20 12.97
N ALA A 492 -12.61 -29.11 12.64
CA ALA A 492 -12.68 -30.54 12.95
C ALA A 492 -12.10 -30.82 14.34
N SER A 493 -11.38 -31.94 14.49
CA SER A 493 -10.57 -32.29 15.66
C SER A 493 -9.68 -33.48 15.32
N SER A 494 -8.57 -33.67 16.03
CA SER A 494 -7.82 -34.93 15.99
C SER A 494 -8.69 -36.15 16.34
N ALA A 495 -9.80 -35.95 17.07
CA ALA A 495 -10.80 -37.00 17.33
C ALA A 495 -11.49 -37.55 16.08
N ALA A 496 -11.45 -36.82 14.96
CA ALA A 496 -11.92 -37.31 13.66
C ALA A 496 -11.06 -38.48 13.15
N PHE A 497 -9.81 -38.57 13.59
CA PHE A 497 -8.84 -39.58 13.16
C PHE A 497 -8.53 -40.58 14.26
N ASP A 498 -8.38 -40.10 15.50
CA ASP A 498 -7.89 -40.85 16.65
C ASP A 498 -8.92 -40.80 17.81
N GLY A 499 -10.20 -41.02 17.54
CA GLY A 499 -11.27 -40.89 18.56
C GLY A 499 -11.04 -41.76 19.82
N GLN A 500 -11.23 -41.18 21.00
CA GLN A 500 -11.00 -41.86 22.28
C GLN A 500 -12.26 -42.55 22.83
N LYS A 501 -12.09 -43.43 23.83
CA LYS A 501 -13.19 -43.98 24.62
C LYS A 501 -14.08 -42.83 25.13
N GLY A 502 -15.37 -42.90 24.82
CA GLY A 502 -16.35 -41.90 25.24
C GLY A 502 -16.61 -40.79 24.21
N GLN A 503 -15.97 -40.82 23.04
CA GLN A 503 -16.08 -39.75 22.04
C GLN A 503 -16.84 -40.18 20.77
N VAL A 504 -17.70 -41.20 20.81
CA VAL A 504 -18.34 -41.72 19.57
C VAL A 504 -19.10 -40.63 18.80
N SER A 505 -19.98 -39.87 19.47
CA SER A 505 -20.73 -38.78 18.84
C SER A 505 -19.82 -37.64 18.38
N TYR A 506 -18.82 -37.27 19.19
CA TYR A 506 -17.88 -36.21 18.86
C TYR A 506 -16.99 -36.56 17.67
N ALA A 507 -16.39 -37.76 17.67
CA ALA A 507 -15.57 -38.29 16.58
C ALA A 507 -16.40 -38.43 15.30
N ALA A 508 -17.64 -38.89 15.38
CA ALA A 508 -18.55 -38.94 14.24
C ALA A 508 -18.82 -37.53 13.66
N SER A 509 -19.14 -36.55 14.52
CA SER A 509 -19.41 -35.17 14.09
C SER A 509 -18.20 -34.53 13.42
N LYS A 510 -17.01 -34.65 14.01
CA LYS A 510 -15.78 -34.06 13.48
C LYS A 510 -15.24 -34.84 12.29
N GLY A 511 -15.45 -36.16 12.25
CA GLY A 511 -15.20 -37.02 11.09
C GLY A 511 -16.00 -36.55 9.87
N ALA A 512 -17.28 -36.25 10.04
CA ALA A 512 -18.11 -35.68 8.98
C ALA A 512 -17.58 -34.33 8.47
N ILE A 513 -17.11 -33.44 9.36
CA ILE A 513 -16.45 -32.17 8.96
C ILE A 513 -15.22 -32.42 8.09
N THR A 514 -14.36 -33.39 8.47
CA THR A 514 -13.20 -33.74 7.62
C THR A 514 -13.63 -34.28 6.26
N ALA A 515 -14.61 -35.18 6.23
CA ALA A 515 -15.08 -35.83 5.01
C ALA A 515 -15.76 -34.84 4.04
N MET A 516 -16.43 -33.80 4.55
CA MET A 516 -17.12 -32.83 3.71
C MET A 516 -16.22 -31.73 3.14
N THR A 517 -14.97 -31.62 3.59
CA THR A 517 -14.03 -30.57 3.13
C THR A 517 -13.79 -30.64 1.62
N LEU A 518 -13.37 -31.80 1.10
CA LEU A 518 -13.07 -31.99 -0.32
C LEU A 518 -14.30 -31.85 -1.25
N PRO A 519 -15.47 -32.47 -0.96
CA PRO A 519 -16.64 -32.26 -1.81
C PRO A 519 -17.12 -30.80 -1.81
N MET A 520 -17.09 -30.10 -0.67
CA MET A 520 -17.41 -28.66 -0.65
C MET A 520 -16.43 -27.84 -1.49
N THR A 521 -15.12 -28.13 -1.43
CA THR A 521 -14.14 -27.50 -2.33
C THR A 521 -14.50 -27.70 -3.79
N ARG A 522 -14.86 -28.92 -4.19
CA ARG A 522 -15.22 -29.23 -5.59
C ARG A 522 -16.46 -28.49 -6.05
N ASP A 523 -17.46 -28.36 -5.18
CA ASP A 523 -18.70 -27.66 -5.49
C ASP A 523 -18.52 -26.14 -5.60
N LEU A 524 -17.62 -25.58 -4.78
CA LEU A 524 -17.42 -24.14 -4.61
C LEU A 524 -16.30 -23.57 -5.49
N ALA A 525 -15.42 -24.41 -6.04
CA ALA A 525 -14.31 -23.99 -6.89
C ALA A 525 -14.76 -23.14 -8.10
N ARG A 526 -15.90 -23.47 -8.72
CA ARG A 526 -16.48 -22.70 -9.85
C ARG A 526 -16.89 -21.27 -9.48
N PHE A 527 -16.99 -20.97 -8.19
CA PHE A 527 -17.31 -19.63 -7.68
C PHE A 527 -16.07 -18.92 -7.12
N GLY A 528 -14.87 -19.50 -7.24
CA GLY A 528 -13.66 -18.94 -6.64
C GLY A 528 -13.68 -18.96 -5.11
N ILE A 529 -14.39 -19.90 -4.49
CA ILE A 529 -14.47 -20.02 -3.02
C ILE A 529 -13.69 -21.25 -2.58
N ARG A 530 -12.70 -21.04 -1.72
CA ARG A 530 -11.89 -22.12 -1.13
C ARG A 530 -12.55 -22.73 0.09
N VAL A 531 -12.17 -23.95 0.42
CA VAL A 531 -12.57 -24.61 1.66
C VAL A 531 -11.36 -25.31 2.27
N ALA A 532 -11.12 -25.06 3.55
CA ALA A 532 -10.09 -25.73 4.33
C ALA A 532 -10.62 -26.06 5.73
N THR A 533 -9.98 -27.03 6.38
CA THR A 533 -10.39 -27.47 7.71
C THR A 533 -9.19 -27.57 8.61
N ILE A 534 -9.31 -27.06 9.84
CA ILE A 534 -8.31 -27.23 10.89
C ILE A 534 -8.79 -28.33 11.85
N ALA A 535 -7.95 -29.31 12.13
CA ALA A 535 -8.21 -30.41 13.05
C ALA A 535 -7.32 -30.28 14.30
N PRO A 536 -7.76 -29.52 15.33
CA PRO A 536 -7.00 -29.35 16.56
C PRO A 536 -7.08 -30.58 17.49
N SER A 537 -6.04 -30.80 18.29
CA SER A 537 -6.07 -31.72 19.44
C SER A 537 -6.48 -31.00 20.74
N LEU A 538 -5.67 -31.11 21.81
CA LEU A 538 -5.87 -30.39 23.06
C LEU A 538 -5.42 -28.93 22.88
N PHE A 539 -6.38 -28.01 22.92
CA PHE A 539 -6.14 -26.56 22.95
C PHE A 539 -6.72 -25.97 24.22
N GLU A 540 -6.17 -24.84 24.69
CA GLU A 540 -6.85 -24.03 25.69
C GLU A 540 -8.15 -23.49 25.12
N SER A 541 -9.26 -23.76 25.80
CA SER A 541 -10.59 -23.32 25.39
C SER A 541 -11.54 -23.35 26.59
N ALA A 542 -12.71 -22.72 26.43
CA ALA A 542 -13.79 -22.82 27.42
C ALA A 542 -14.25 -24.28 27.66
N MET A 543 -14.07 -25.17 26.68
CA MET A 543 -14.42 -26.58 26.80
C MET A 543 -13.38 -27.37 27.61
N THR A 544 -12.09 -27.13 27.36
CA THR A 544 -10.99 -27.88 27.99
C THR A 544 -10.65 -27.37 29.39
N SER A 545 -11.06 -26.15 29.75
CA SER A 545 -10.91 -25.60 31.11
C SER A 545 -11.68 -26.39 32.19
N ARG A 546 -12.70 -27.17 31.80
CA ARG A 546 -13.49 -28.02 32.70
C ARG A 546 -12.85 -29.38 32.98
N MET A 547 -11.70 -29.67 32.39
CA MET A 547 -11.01 -30.96 32.53
C MET A 547 -10.26 -31.04 33.85
N SER A 548 -10.27 -32.21 34.50
CA SER A 548 -9.44 -32.43 35.69
C SER A 548 -7.95 -32.38 35.34
N GLY A 549 -7.11 -31.91 36.28
CA GLY A 549 -5.66 -31.81 36.09
C GLY A 549 -5.01 -33.13 35.66
N LYS A 550 -5.48 -34.27 36.19
CA LYS A 550 -4.98 -35.60 35.81
C LYS A 550 -5.21 -35.92 34.33
N VAL A 551 -6.41 -35.64 33.82
CA VAL A 551 -6.77 -35.88 32.42
C VAL A 551 -5.98 -34.96 31.51
N ARG A 552 -5.83 -33.69 31.91
CA ARG A 552 -5.03 -32.71 31.18
C ARG A 552 -3.57 -33.13 31.05
N THR A 553 -2.90 -33.49 32.15
CA THR A 553 -1.51 -33.97 32.13
C THR A 553 -1.35 -35.22 31.27
N SER A 554 -2.33 -36.13 31.29
CA SER A 554 -2.29 -37.31 30.42
C SER A 554 -2.33 -36.94 28.94
N LEU A 555 -3.15 -35.97 28.54
CA LEU A 555 -3.23 -35.53 27.14
C LEU A 555 -1.99 -34.74 26.71
N GLU A 556 -1.47 -33.87 27.57
CA GLU A 556 -0.21 -33.16 27.32
C GLU A 556 0.96 -34.13 27.15
N SER A 557 0.95 -35.27 27.88
CA SER A 557 1.98 -36.31 27.75
C SER A 557 1.91 -37.11 26.44
N ALA A 558 0.76 -37.11 25.77
CA ALA A 558 0.55 -37.80 24.49
C ALA A 558 0.94 -36.93 23.28
N MET A 559 1.33 -35.68 23.49
CA MET A 559 1.89 -34.81 22.47
C MET A 559 3.39 -35.07 22.32
N GLU A 560 3.88 -35.10 21.07
CA GLU A 560 5.29 -35.32 20.78
C GLU A 560 6.09 -34.03 21.03
N PHE A 561 5.68 -32.94 20.37
CA PHE A 561 6.21 -31.59 20.59
C PHE A 561 5.30 -30.52 19.96
N PRO A 562 5.01 -29.40 20.66
CA PRO A 562 5.34 -29.11 22.05
C PRO A 562 4.49 -29.92 23.04
N LYS A 563 5.02 -30.20 24.24
CA LYS A 563 4.34 -30.98 25.30
C LYS A 563 3.43 -30.11 26.18
N ARG A 564 2.45 -29.46 25.56
CA ARG A 564 1.45 -28.60 26.22
C ARG A 564 0.21 -28.46 25.36
N ALA A 565 -0.90 -28.05 25.96
CA ALA A 565 -2.05 -27.61 25.20
C ALA A 565 -1.66 -26.51 24.18
N GLY A 566 -2.24 -26.61 22.98
CA GLY A 566 -2.16 -25.55 21.98
C GLY A 566 -2.82 -24.28 22.50
N GLN A 567 -2.29 -23.12 22.10
CA GLN A 567 -2.86 -21.83 22.45
C GLN A 567 -3.84 -21.37 21.36
N PRO A 568 -4.91 -20.63 21.69
CA PRO A 568 -5.85 -20.10 20.70
C PRO A 568 -5.16 -19.30 19.59
N ASP A 569 -4.11 -18.55 19.91
CA ASP A 569 -3.31 -17.80 18.93
C ASP A 569 -2.63 -18.69 17.89
N GLU A 570 -2.22 -19.90 18.26
CA GLU A 570 -1.62 -20.86 17.32
C GLU A 570 -2.66 -21.39 16.33
N PHE A 571 -3.92 -21.51 16.76
CA PHE A 571 -5.04 -21.84 15.90
C PHE A 571 -5.38 -20.67 14.97
N ALA A 572 -5.45 -19.45 15.51
CA ALA A 572 -5.73 -18.24 14.76
C ALA A 572 -4.65 -17.97 13.69
N ALA A 573 -3.37 -18.18 14.01
CA ALA A 573 -2.28 -18.07 13.06
C ALA A 573 -2.43 -19.02 11.84
N VAL A 574 -2.90 -20.26 12.07
CA VAL A 574 -3.20 -21.19 10.96
C VAL A 574 -4.42 -20.72 10.16
N ALA A 575 -5.45 -20.19 10.82
CA ALA A 575 -6.61 -19.63 10.12
C ALA A 575 -6.22 -18.44 9.23
N VAL A 576 -5.38 -17.53 9.75
CA VAL A 576 -4.79 -16.41 8.97
C VAL A 576 -4.00 -16.94 7.79
N HIS A 577 -3.13 -17.94 8.00
CA HIS A 577 -2.35 -18.51 6.90
C HIS A 577 -3.23 -19.20 5.85
N LEU A 578 -4.32 -19.85 6.26
CA LEU A 578 -5.31 -20.40 5.33
C LEU A 578 -5.97 -19.30 4.50
N ILE A 579 -6.25 -18.13 5.09
CA ILE A 579 -6.81 -16.99 4.35
C ILE A 579 -5.79 -16.48 3.32
N GLU A 580 -4.56 -16.22 3.73
CA GLU A 580 -3.54 -15.57 2.88
C GLU A 580 -2.96 -16.52 1.80
N ASN A 581 -2.88 -17.83 2.06
CA ASN A 581 -2.27 -18.80 1.13
C ASN A 581 -3.33 -19.50 0.25
N ILE A 582 -3.50 -19.00 -0.97
CA ILE A 582 -4.51 -19.49 -1.91
C ILE A 582 -4.38 -20.98 -2.28
N MET A 583 -3.17 -21.54 -2.21
CA MET A 583 -2.93 -22.95 -2.55
C MET A 583 -3.44 -23.92 -1.48
N LEU A 584 -3.77 -23.44 -0.27
CA LEU A 584 -4.39 -24.25 0.78
C LEU A 584 -5.90 -24.38 0.53
N ASN A 585 -6.27 -25.36 -0.29
CA ASN A 585 -7.67 -25.65 -0.64
C ASN A 585 -7.94 -27.17 -0.62
N GLY A 586 -9.12 -27.57 -0.15
CA GLY A 586 -9.53 -28.98 -0.07
C GLY A 586 -8.74 -29.81 0.94
N THR A 587 -8.06 -29.15 1.89
CA THR A 587 -7.14 -29.78 2.83
C THR A 587 -7.67 -29.78 4.26
N VAL A 588 -7.28 -30.81 5.02
CA VAL A 588 -7.51 -30.91 6.46
C VAL A 588 -6.16 -30.86 7.17
N ILE A 589 -5.87 -29.75 7.85
CA ILE A 589 -4.61 -29.53 8.55
C ILE A 589 -4.75 -30.04 9.98
N ARG A 590 -3.97 -31.05 10.35
CA ARG A 590 -3.82 -31.46 11.75
C ARG A 590 -2.96 -30.42 12.47
N LEU A 591 -3.51 -29.82 13.52
CA LEU A 591 -2.81 -28.86 14.37
C LEU A 591 -2.77 -29.44 15.78
N ASP A 592 -1.81 -30.32 16.05
CA ASP A 592 -1.93 -31.23 17.19
C ASP A 592 -0.65 -31.55 17.94
N GLY A 593 0.47 -30.88 17.65
CA GLY A 593 1.75 -31.15 18.32
C GLY A 593 2.29 -32.57 18.10
N GLY A 594 1.92 -33.19 16.96
CA GLY A 594 2.29 -34.57 16.63
C GLY A 594 1.48 -35.63 17.37
N MET A 595 0.45 -35.24 18.13
CA MET A 595 -0.33 -36.15 18.96
C MET A 595 -1.03 -37.25 18.14
N ARG A 596 -0.99 -38.48 18.66
CA ARG A 596 -1.94 -39.54 18.30
C ARG A 596 -2.64 -40.00 19.56
N MET A 597 -3.95 -39.76 19.64
CA MET A 597 -4.66 -39.88 20.91
C MET A 597 -4.69 -41.33 21.39
N PRO A 598 -4.36 -41.59 22.67
CA PRO A 598 -4.38 -42.95 23.20
C PRO A 598 -5.83 -43.42 23.39
N SER A 599 -6.04 -44.74 23.33
CA SER A 599 -7.36 -45.37 23.49
C SER A 599 -8.01 -45.14 24.87
N LYS A 600 -7.21 -44.80 25.89
CA LYS A 600 -7.64 -44.46 27.25
C LYS A 600 -6.76 -43.35 27.84
N MET A 601 -7.36 -42.49 28.64
CA MET A 601 -6.72 -41.44 29.45
C MET A 601 -6.45 -41.90 30.89
#